data_AF-A0A7X4CNY5-F1
#
_entry.id   AF-A0A7X4CNY5-F1
#
_cell.length_a   1.000
_cell.length_b   1.000
_cell.length_c   1.000
_cell.angle_alpha   90.00
_cell.angle_beta   90.00
_cell.angle_gamma   90.00
#
_symmetry.space_group_name_H-M   'P 1'
#
loop_
_entity.id
_entity.type
_entity.pdbx_description
1 polymer ?
#
loop_
_entity_poly.entity_id
_entity_poly.type
_entity_poly.pdbx_seq_one_letter_code
_entity_poly.pdbx_strand_id
1 'polypeptide(L)'
;MTKTIIMFAILFLCMIFLFTHTVVEANWTVLREDDIIRADGIEGMLQDVYFMDNKNGLVVGNNGLMLETTDGGKTWKKKEVNMRPPGAGTGQRPGGAGGGPPAGFGGGGAVTLYNIYFVNEKVGFVTGARGTILKSEDGGKTWNRKIARSEAAGQNANRRRGGGIRANLMGIQMISETVGFIAGSENTLLKTTDGGETWIGSSERARVGETRNNLENILFVSPTTGWVIGSYGTLLHTSDSGETWEKRNAGVDHNLFGIYFFNEKIGWICGQEGLILHTNDGGKTWKQQKTDSFDNLYDIVFVDEMVGWAAGDYGAVLHTTDGGKTWNASKVGSSGAIKGIHATDEDHCWTVDDWGVIAAYKK
;
A
#
# COMPACT_ATOMS: atom_id res chain seq x y z
N MET A 1 16.51 -24.02 -62.97
CA MET A 1 15.44 -24.41 -62.02
C MET A 1 15.98 -24.60 -60.59
N THR A 2 17.18 -25.16 -60.41
CA THR A 2 17.81 -25.45 -59.11
C THR A 2 18.22 -24.22 -58.29
N LYS A 3 18.66 -23.12 -58.93
CA LYS A 3 19.05 -21.88 -58.22
C LYS A 3 17.87 -21.12 -57.60
N THR A 4 16.69 -21.19 -58.19
CA THR A 4 15.47 -20.51 -57.70
C THR A 4 14.88 -21.21 -56.47
N ILE A 5 14.98 -22.55 -56.42
CA ILE A 5 14.49 -23.37 -55.29
C ILE A 5 15.37 -23.15 -54.04
N ILE A 6 16.69 -23.03 -54.20
CA ILE A 6 17.61 -22.75 -53.09
C ILE A 6 17.37 -21.34 -52.51
N MET A 7 17.07 -20.36 -53.35
CA MET A 7 16.79 -18.99 -52.89
C MET A 7 15.46 -18.89 -52.12
N PHE A 8 14.43 -19.64 -52.54
CA PHE A 8 13.16 -19.72 -51.78
C PHE A 8 13.30 -20.51 -50.47
N ALA A 9 14.13 -21.56 -50.43
CA ALA A 9 14.39 -22.31 -49.20
C ALA A 9 15.15 -21.47 -48.15
N ILE A 10 16.09 -20.61 -48.58
CA ILE A 10 16.84 -19.71 -47.69
C ILE A 10 15.93 -18.56 -47.18
N LEU A 11 15.09 -17.99 -48.04
CA LEU A 11 14.09 -16.99 -47.62
C LEU A 11 13.04 -17.57 -46.66
N PHE A 12 12.62 -18.82 -46.85
CA PHE A 12 11.69 -19.51 -45.95
C PHE A 12 12.35 -19.84 -44.60
N LEU A 13 13.63 -20.22 -44.59
CA LEU A 13 14.40 -20.42 -43.35
C LEU A 13 14.64 -19.10 -42.59
N CYS A 14 14.91 -18.00 -43.30
CA CYS A 14 15.05 -16.67 -42.69
C CYS A 14 13.74 -16.12 -42.14
N MET A 15 12.60 -16.49 -42.74
CA MET A 15 11.26 -16.08 -42.27
C MET A 15 10.80 -16.88 -41.03
N ILE A 16 11.25 -18.12 -40.87
CA ILE A 16 11.04 -18.92 -39.64
C ILE A 16 11.88 -18.37 -38.46
N PHE A 17 12.99 -17.67 -38.73
CA PHE A 17 13.82 -17.02 -37.71
C PHE A 17 13.38 -15.60 -37.31
N LEU A 18 12.30 -15.06 -37.91
CA LEU A 18 11.82 -13.70 -37.64
C LEU A 18 10.71 -13.60 -36.57
N PHE A 19 10.27 -14.72 -36.00
CA PHE A 19 9.35 -14.72 -34.84
C PHE A 19 9.65 -15.87 -33.87
N THR A 20 10.89 -15.98 -33.42
CA THR A 20 11.08 -16.41 -32.03
C THR A 20 11.06 -15.14 -31.20
N HIS A 21 9.86 -14.66 -30.86
CA HIS A 21 9.76 -14.03 -29.55
C HIS A 21 10.20 -15.13 -28.59
N THR A 22 11.41 -15.04 -28.07
CA THR A 22 11.70 -15.65 -26.78
C THR A 22 10.60 -15.15 -25.88
N VAL A 23 9.64 -16.02 -25.58
CA VAL A 23 8.76 -15.83 -24.44
C VAL A 23 9.75 -15.81 -23.29
N VAL A 24 10.17 -14.60 -22.89
CA VAL A 24 10.79 -14.43 -21.59
C VAL A 24 9.72 -14.98 -20.66
N GLU A 25 10.03 -16.11 -20.02
CA GLU A 25 9.12 -16.72 -19.06
C GLU A 25 8.59 -15.61 -18.15
N ALA A 26 7.30 -15.67 -17.83
CA ALA A 26 6.77 -14.73 -16.86
C ALA A 26 7.56 -14.96 -15.57
N ASN A 27 8.39 -13.98 -15.19
CA ASN A 27 9.09 -14.01 -13.90
C ASN A 27 8.09 -13.94 -12.74
N TRP A 28 6.78 -13.80 -13.00
CA TRP A 28 5.71 -13.82 -12.01
C TRP A 28 4.96 -15.15 -12.03
N THR A 29 4.77 -15.72 -10.85
CA THR A 29 3.90 -16.88 -10.62
C THR A 29 2.71 -16.45 -9.78
N VAL A 30 1.50 -16.74 -10.26
CA VAL A 30 0.28 -16.59 -9.46
C VAL A 30 0.27 -17.66 -8.36
N LEU A 31 0.27 -17.22 -7.10
CA LEU A 31 0.29 -18.07 -5.91
C LEU A 31 -1.11 -18.28 -5.33
N ARG A 32 -2.00 -17.30 -5.49
CA ARG A 32 -3.42 -17.37 -5.14
C ARG A 32 -4.20 -16.80 -6.31
N GLU A 33 -5.05 -17.63 -6.89
CA GLU A 33 -5.91 -17.26 -8.02
C GLU A 33 -7.04 -16.31 -7.59
N ASP A 34 -7.65 -15.69 -8.60
CA ASP A 34 -8.84 -14.84 -8.48
C ASP A 34 -9.94 -15.53 -7.64
N ASP A 35 -10.61 -14.74 -6.81
CA ASP A 35 -11.72 -15.20 -5.97
C ASP A 35 -12.85 -15.89 -6.75
N ILE A 36 -13.13 -15.48 -7.99
CA ILE A 36 -14.11 -16.10 -8.89
C ILE A 36 -13.71 -17.54 -9.24
N ILE A 37 -12.41 -17.83 -9.31
CA ILE A 37 -11.88 -19.13 -9.75
C ILE A 37 -11.68 -20.09 -8.56
N ARG A 38 -11.13 -19.60 -7.44
CA ARG A 38 -10.64 -20.44 -6.33
C ARG A 38 -11.77 -21.15 -5.55
N ALA A 39 -12.95 -20.54 -5.46
CA ALA A 39 -14.14 -21.07 -4.79
C ALA A 39 -13.91 -21.68 -3.38
N ASP A 40 -12.94 -21.19 -2.62
CA ASP A 40 -12.59 -21.71 -1.29
C ASP A 40 -13.24 -20.96 -0.12
N GLY A 41 -14.15 -20.04 -0.44
CA GLY A 41 -14.96 -19.27 0.50
C GLY A 41 -14.22 -18.15 1.25
N ILE A 42 -12.97 -17.85 0.88
CA ILE A 42 -12.25 -16.67 1.39
C ILE A 42 -12.28 -15.58 0.32
N GLU A 43 -13.29 -14.73 0.33
CA GLU A 43 -13.43 -13.65 -0.66
C GLU A 43 -13.00 -12.30 -0.08
N GLY A 44 -12.40 -11.45 -0.92
CA GLY A 44 -12.11 -10.06 -0.59
C GLY A 44 -10.94 -9.48 -1.37
N MET A 45 -11.15 -8.27 -1.88
CA MET A 45 -10.12 -7.44 -2.49
C MET A 45 -8.96 -7.26 -1.51
N LEU A 46 -7.73 -7.56 -1.95
CA LEU A 46 -6.53 -7.30 -1.17
C LEU A 46 -6.07 -5.87 -1.39
N GLN A 47 -5.40 -5.29 -0.40
CA GLN A 47 -4.99 -3.89 -0.39
C GLN A 47 -3.49 -3.73 -0.16
N ASP A 48 -2.90 -4.57 0.68
CA ASP A 48 -1.47 -4.48 0.99
C ASP A 48 -0.88 -5.84 1.35
N VAL A 49 0.43 -5.96 1.17
CA VAL A 49 1.23 -7.16 1.41
C VAL A 49 2.53 -6.79 2.11
N TYR A 50 2.92 -7.61 3.07
CA TYR A 50 4.16 -7.44 3.79
C TYR A 50 4.80 -8.81 4.03
N PHE A 51 6.09 -8.95 3.72
CA PHE A 51 6.87 -10.14 4.03
C PHE A 51 7.98 -9.78 5.03
N MET A 52 7.99 -10.47 6.16
CA MET A 52 9.06 -10.32 7.17
C MET A 52 10.38 -10.94 6.68
N ASP A 53 10.25 -11.99 5.88
CA ASP A 53 11.33 -12.72 5.22
C ASP A 53 10.74 -13.48 4.03
N ASN A 54 11.55 -14.28 3.33
CA ASN A 54 11.13 -14.97 2.10
C ASN A 54 10.10 -16.09 2.32
N LYS A 55 9.63 -16.31 3.55
CA LYS A 55 8.64 -17.34 3.92
C LYS A 55 7.42 -16.78 4.62
N ASN A 56 7.62 -15.83 5.53
CA ASN A 56 6.59 -15.35 6.44
C ASN A 56 6.01 -14.03 5.94
N GLY A 57 4.73 -14.06 5.56
CA GLY A 57 4.05 -12.92 4.98
C GLY A 57 2.63 -12.74 5.49
N LEU A 58 2.15 -11.51 5.41
CA LEU A 58 0.79 -11.09 5.74
C LEU A 58 0.21 -10.29 4.58
N VAL A 59 -1.07 -10.50 4.31
CA VAL A 59 -1.85 -9.64 3.40
C VAL A 59 -3.11 -9.18 4.12
N VAL A 60 -3.56 -7.98 3.78
CA VAL A 60 -4.80 -7.40 4.32
C VAL A 60 -5.69 -6.91 3.20
N GLY A 61 -6.99 -6.79 3.49
CA GLY A 61 -7.95 -6.37 2.48
C GLY A 61 -9.29 -5.91 3.02
N ASN A 62 -10.27 -5.92 2.11
CA ASN A 62 -11.65 -5.55 2.39
C ASN A 62 -12.30 -6.45 3.44
N ASN A 63 -13.36 -5.95 4.09
CA ASN A 63 -14.16 -6.69 5.08
C ASN A 63 -13.31 -7.30 6.20
N GLY A 64 -12.22 -6.63 6.56
CA GLY A 64 -11.33 -7.04 7.62
C GLY A 64 -10.49 -8.28 7.31
N LEU A 65 -10.36 -8.62 6.03
CA LEU A 65 -9.59 -9.77 5.58
C LEU A 65 -8.12 -9.61 5.98
N MET A 66 -7.59 -10.63 6.63
CA MET A 66 -6.17 -10.78 6.91
C MET A 66 -5.79 -12.23 6.64
N LEU A 67 -4.76 -12.45 5.82
CA LEU A 67 -4.23 -13.78 5.56
C LEU A 67 -2.75 -13.83 5.95
N GLU A 68 -2.30 -15.00 6.38
CA GLU A 68 -0.91 -15.28 6.73
C GLU A 68 -0.37 -16.44 5.90
N THR A 69 0.89 -16.34 5.52
CA THR A 69 1.69 -17.42 4.94
C THR A 69 2.97 -17.63 5.75
N THR A 70 3.47 -18.87 5.75
CA THR A 70 4.75 -19.25 6.35
C THR A 70 5.62 -20.07 5.39
N ASP A 71 5.25 -20.10 4.10
CA ASP A 71 5.88 -20.91 3.06
C ASP A 71 6.18 -20.12 1.77
N GLY A 72 6.26 -18.79 1.89
CA GLY A 72 6.57 -17.87 0.79
C GLY A 72 5.36 -17.52 -0.07
N GLY A 73 4.15 -17.69 0.47
CA GLY A 73 2.89 -17.40 -0.21
C GLY A 73 2.27 -18.59 -0.94
N LYS A 74 2.83 -19.81 -0.82
CA LYS A 74 2.26 -21.01 -1.46
C LYS A 74 0.93 -21.42 -0.82
N THR A 75 0.81 -21.21 0.48
CA THR A 75 -0.45 -21.40 1.21
C THR A 75 -0.76 -20.18 2.08
N TRP A 76 -2.05 -19.88 2.21
CA TRP A 76 -2.57 -18.74 2.96
C TRP A 76 -3.64 -19.19 3.95
N LYS A 77 -3.54 -18.74 5.19
CA LYS A 77 -4.52 -19.00 6.25
C LYS A 77 -5.17 -17.70 6.69
N LYS A 78 -6.49 -17.69 6.76
CA LYS A 78 -7.24 -16.55 7.28
C LYS A 78 -6.98 -16.36 8.77
N LYS A 79 -6.66 -15.13 9.18
CA LYS A 79 -6.56 -14.70 10.57
C LYS A 79 -7.83 -13.99 11.00
N GLU A 80 -8.38 -14.44 12.13
CA GLU A 80 -9.49 -13.75 12.77
C GLU A 80 -8.97 -12.57 13.59
N VAL A 81 -9.57 -11.39 13.37
CA VAL A 81 -9.10 -10.14 13.96
C VAL A 81 -10.25 -9.50 14.75
N ASN A 82 -9.99 -9.15 16.01
CA ASN A 82 -10.97 -8.43 16.81
C ASN A 82 -11.00 -6.93 16.44
N MET A 83 -11.95 -6.54 15.61
CA MET A 83 -12.11 -5.15 15.14
C MET A 83 -13.00 -4.29 16.03
N ARG A 84 -13.48 -4.82 17.16
CA ARG A 84 -14.36 -4.09 18.05
C ARG A 84 -13.61 -2.92 18.72
N PRO A 85 -14.25 -1.76 18.88
CA PRO A 85 -13.67 -0.68 19.68
C PRO A 85 -13.32 -1.17 21.09
N PRO A 86 -12.22 -0.71 21.69
CA PRO A 86 -11.91 -0.98 23.10
C PRO A 86 -13.10 -0.61 24.00
N GLY A 87 -13.49 -1.54 24.89
CA GLY A 87 -14.61 -1.35 25.82
C GLY A 87 -16.01 -1.63 25.25
N ALA A 88 -16.14 -2.09 24.00
CA ALA A 88 -17.42 -2.58 23.48
C ALA A 88 -17.77 -3.92 24.14
N GLY A 89 -18.85 -3.96 24.95
CA GLY A 89 -19.34 -5.19 25.59
C GLY A 89 -19.69 -6.31 24.59
N THR A 90 -19.74 -7.55 25.07
CA THR A 90 -19.98 -8.75 24.24
C THR A 90 -21.43 -8.91 23.76
N GLY A 91 -22.37 -8.10 24.25
CA GLY A 91 -23.80 -8.25 23.95
C GLY A 91 -24.16 -7.93 22.51
N GLN A 92 -24.71 -8.92 21.80
CA GLN A 92 -25.63 -8.66 20.69
C GLN A 92 -26.72 -7.72 21.18
N ARG A 93 -27.04 -6.66 20.42
CA ARG A 93 -28.29 -5.92 20.66
C ARG A 93 -29.44 -6.94 20.59
N PRO A 94 -30.28 -7.06 21.64
CA PRO A 94 -31.46 -7.92 21.56
C PRO A 94 -32.33 -7.46 20.40
N GLY A 95 -32.75 -8.42 19.56
CA GLY A 95 -33.70 -8.16 18.48
C GLY A 95 -34.99 -7.57 19.04
N GLY A 96 -35.22 -6.28 18.78
CA GLY A 96 -36.47 -5.58 19.05
C GLY A 96 -37.09 -5.16 17.73
N ALA A 97 -38.34 -5.58 17.53
CA ALA A 97 -39.10 -5.45 16.30
C ALA A 97 -39.25 -4.01 15.77
N GLY A 98 -39.24 -3.87 14.44
CA GLY A 98 -39.74 -2.70 13.72
C GLY A 98 -38.72 -1.58 13.49
N GLY A 99 -37.95 -1.69 12.40
CA GLY A 99 -37.04 -0.63 11.94
C GLY A 99 -35.58 -1.06 11.93
N GLY A 100 -35.26 -2.08 11.13
CA GLY A 100 -33.87 -2.31 10.77
C GLY A 100 -33.30 -1.05 10.09
N PRO A 101 -32.02 -0.69 10.32
CA PRO A 101 -31.40 0.37 9.55
C PRO A 101 -31.49 -0.01 8.05
N PRO A 102 -31.59 0.98 7.14
CA PRO A 102 -31.64 0.71 5.70
C PRO A 102 -30.50 -0.25 5.32
N ALA A 103 -30.79 -1.19 4.42
CA ALA A 103 -29.76 -2.07 3.85
C ALA A 103 -28.57 -1.20 3.42
N GLY A 104 -27.42 -1.39 4.07
CA GLY A 104 -26.21 -0.57 3.87
C GLY A 104 -25.59 0.05 5.13
N PHE A 105 -26.27 0.08 6.28
CA PHE A 105 -25.69 0.59 7.53
C PHE A 105 -25.89 -0.37 8.72
N GLY A 106 -25.16 -1.49 8.69
CA GLY A 106 -25.01 -2.40 9.82
C GLY A 106 -24.02 -1.86 10.86
N GLY A 107 -24.44 -1.78 12.12
CA GLY A 107 -23.56 -1.48 13.24
C GLY A 107 -22.47 -2.55 13.39
N GLY A 108 -21.20 -2.12 13.43
CA GLY A 108 -20.07 -2.98 13.75
C GLY A 108 -19.61 -3.95 12.65
N GLY A 109 -19.87 -3.66 11.37
CA GLY A 109 -19.35 -4.45 10.24
C GLY A 109 -17.84 -4.29 10.06
N ALA A 110 -17.19 -5.35 9.58
CA ALA A 110 -15.78 -5.37 9.24
C ALA A 110 -15.44 -4.25 8.24
N VAL A 111 -14.22 -3.70 8.33
CA VAL A 111 -13.77 -2.53 7.58
C VAL A 111 -12.65 -2.92 6.62
N THR A 112 -12.43 -2.15 5.56
CA THR A 112 -11.23 -2.30 4.75
C THR A 112 -9.99 -1.98 5.58
N LEU A 113 -8.99 -2.84 5.49
CA LEU A 113 -7.64 -2.63 5.98
C LEU A 113 -6.78 -2.20 4.78
N TYR A 114 -6.06 -1.09 4.91
CA TYR A 114 -5.38 -0.44 3.77
C TYR A 114 -3.86 -0.63 3.77
N ASN A 115 -3.23 -0.76 4.94
CA ASN A 115 -1.77 -0.88 5.01
C ASN A 115 -1.32 -1.77 6.17
N ILE A 116 -0.19 -2.47 5.97
CA ILE A 116 0.53 -3.28 6.95
C ILE A 116 1.91 -2.67 7.14
N TYR A 117 2.32 -2.51 8.39
CA TYR A 117 3.64 -1.97 8.71
C TYR A 117 4.20 -2.66 9.95
N PHE A 118 5.42 -3.19 9.86
CA PHE A 118 6.14 -3.72 11.02
C PHE A 118 7.30 -2.82 11.41
N VAL A 119 7.38 -2.50 12.70
CA VAL A 119 8.51 -1.78 13.30
C VAL A 119 9.69 -2.74 13.48
N ASN A 120 9.39 -3.98 13.87
CA ASN A 120 10.33 -5.06 14.09
C ASN A 120 9.58 -6.40 14.04
N GLU A 121 10.24 -7.50 14.40
CA GLU A 121 9.68 -8.86 14.33
C GLU A 121 8.51 -9.12 15.29
N LYS A 122 8.25 -8.22 16.24
CA LYS A 122 7.16 -8.34 17.23
C LYS A 122 6.08 -7.30 17.04
N VAL A 123 6.47 -6.05 16.83
CA VAL A 123 5.57 -4.90 16.82
C VAL A 123 5.17 -4.58 15.40
N GLY A 124 3.88 -4.74 15.12
CA GLY A 124 3.28 -4.44 13.82
C GLY A 124 1.99 -3.64 13.97
N PHE A 125 1.63 -2.93 12.91
CA PHE A 125 0.44 -2.12 12.80
C PHE A 125 -0.32 -2.42 11.50
N VAL A 126 -1.63 -2.26 11.57
CA VAL A 126 -2.50 -2.22 10.38
C VAL A 126 -3.42 -1.01 10.50
N THR A 127 -3.48 -0.22 9.44
CA THR A 127 -4.40 0.92 9.31
C THR A 127 -5.55 0.57 8.36
N GLY A 128 -6.68 1.26 8.50
CA GLY A 128 -7.86 0.96 7.70
C GLY A 128 -8.94 2.02 7.76
N ALA A 129 -10.07 1.71 7.13
CA ALA A 129 -11.22 2.59 7.06
C ALA A 129 -11.82 2.90 8.43
N ARG A 130 -12.48 4.06 8.53
CA ARG A 130 -13.22 4.50 9.73
C ARG A 130 -12.34 4.61 10.98
N GLY A 131 -11.12 5.13 10.80
CA GLY A 131 -10.14 5.34 11.87
C GLY A 131 -9.65 4.03 12.49
N THR A 132 -9.56 2.97 11.71
CA THR A 132 -9.15 1.66 12.22
C THR A 132 -7.65 1.59 12.31
N ILE A 133 -7.17 1.29 13.51
CA ILE A 133 -5.76 1.04 13.81
C ILE A 133 -5.73 -0.26 14.62
N LEU A 134 -4.97 -1.23 14.15
CA LEU A 134 -4.67 -2.46 14.86
C LEU A 134 -3.19 -2.46 15.18
N LYS A 135 -2.84 -2.99 16.36
CA LYS A 135 -1.45 -3.22 16.77
C LYS A 135 -1.29 -4.68 17.17
N SER A 136 -0.17 -5.26 16.78
CA SER A 136 0.36 -6.53 17.26
C SER A 136 1.65 -6.28 18.04
N GLU A 137 1.89 -7.10 19.06
CA GLU A 137 3.11 -7.09 19.87
C GLU A 137 3.74 -8.49 19.94
N ASP A 138 3.27 -9.42 19.11
CA ASP A 138 3.64 -10.84 19.11
C ASP A 138 3.95 -11.37 17.69
N GLY A 139 4.35 -10.48 16.78
CA GLY A 139 4.71 -10.82 15.40
C GLY A 139 3.51 -11.08 14.52
N GLY A 140 2.40 -10.37 14.76
CA GLY A 140 1.17 -10.48 14.00
C GLY A 140 0.29 -11.67 14.41
N LYS A 141 0.58 -12.39 15.50
CA LYS A 141 -0.26 -13.53 15.95
C LYS A 141 -1.58 -13.05 16.52
N THR A 142 -1.57 -11.96 17.29
CA THR A 142 -2.76 -11.27 17.79
C THR A 142 -2.76 -9.80 17.42
N TRP A 143 -3.97 -9.26 17.20
CA TRP A 143 -4.19 -7.88 16.76
C TRP A 143 -5.25 -7.23 17.62
N ASN A 144 -4.92 -6.08 18.20
CA ASN A 144 -5.80 -5.33 19.09
C ASN A 144 -6.07 -3.94 18.53
N ARG A 145 -7.35 -3.54 18.53
CA ARG A 145 -7.76 -2.22 18.07
C ARG A 145 -7.28 -1.11 19.01
N LYS A 146 -6.69 -0.05 18.43
CA LYS A 146 -6.19 1.13 19.13
C LYS A 146 -7.09 2.34 18.92
N ILE A 147 -6.83 3.39 19.70
CA ILE A 147 -7.71 4.56 19.81
C ILE A 147 -7.11 5.74 19.03
N ALA A 148 -7.92 6.33 18.15
CA ALA A 148 -7.60 7.59 17.49
C ALA A 148 -8.61 8.69 17.89
N ARG A 149 -8.12 9.89 18.22
CA ARG A 149 -8.93 11.03 18.66
C ARG A 149 -8.49 12.31 17.94
N SER A 150 -9.45 13.20 17.65
CA SER A 150 -9.11 14.54 17.17
C SER A 150 -8.64 15.46 18.30
N GLU A 151 -7.68 16.33 18.01
CA GLU A 151 -7.20 17.36 18.97
C GLU A 151 -8.33 18.27 19.46
N ALA A 152 -9.25 18.65 18.58
CA ALA A 152 -10.42 19.46 18.92
C ALA A 152 -11.35 18.79 19.95
N ALA A 153 -11.32 17.46 20.08
CA ALA A 153 -12.05 16.74 21.11
C ALA A 153 -11.37 16.83 22.49
N GLY A 154 -10.06 17.08 22.55
CA GLY A 154 -9.29 17.30 23.78
C GLY A 154 -9.57 18.64 24.45
N GLN A 155 -10.00 19.66 23.69
CA GLN A 155 -10.26 21.01 24.21
C GLN A 155 -11.71 21.24 24.72
N ASN A 156 -12.63 20.31 24.47
CA ASN A 156 -14.04 20.43 24.87
C ASN A 156 -14.51 19.19 25.63
N ALA A 157 -14.16 19.12 26.93
CA ALA A 157 -14.51 18.04 27.86
C ALA A 157 -16.03 17.76 27.98
N ASN A 158 -16.89 18.68 27.52
CA ASN A 158 -18.36 18.55 27.57
C ASN A 158 -18.99 17.78 26.39
N ARG A 159 -18.22 17.35 25.37
CA ARG A 159 -18.74 16.43 24.35
C ARG A 159 -18.60 14.99 24.83
N ARG A 160 -19.70 14.40 25.32
CA ARG A 160 -19.85 12.98 25.75
C ARG A 160 -19.45 11.91 24.70
N ARG A 161 -19.05 12.32 23.49
CA ARG A 161 -18.38 11.50 22.50
C ARG A 161 -17.15 12.28 22.03
N GLY A 162 -15.98 11.98 22.60
CA GLY A 162 -14.72 12.40 22.00
C GLY A 162 -14.74 12.01 20.53
N GLY A 163 -14.50 12.97 19.64
CA GLY A 163 -14.68 12.80 18.20
C GLY A 163 -13.68 11.78 17.66
N GLY A 164 -14.07 10.51 17.66
CA GLY A 164 -13.26 9.45 17.06
C GLY A 164 -13.00 9.75 15.60
N ILE A 165 -11.78 9.46 15.15
CA ILE A 165 -11.39 9.63 13.76
C ILE A 165 -12.22 8.69 12.89
N ARG A 166 -12.81 9.23 11.81
CA ARG A 166 -13.61 8.46 10.84
C ARG A 166 -12.98 8.40 9.45
N ALA A 167 -11.84 9.06 9.27
CA ALA A 167 -11.06 9.04 8.04
C ALA A 167 -10.59 7.62 7.67
N ASN A 168 -10.30 7.41 6.40
CA ASN A 168 -9.47 6.30 5.96
C ASN A 168 -8.03 6.60 6.37
N LEU A 169 -7.43 5.69 7.14
CA LEU A 169 -6.04 5.78 7.53
C LEU A 169 -5.23 4.97 6.53
N MET A 170 -4.29 5.63 5.86
CA MET A 170 -3.54 5.10 4.72
C MET A 170 -2.15 4.69 5.22
N GLY A 171 -1.11 5.52 5.05
CA GLY A 171 0.25 5.21 5.55
C GLY A 171 0.42 5.37 7.07
N ILE A 172 1.31 4.56 7.64
CA ILE A 172 1.76 4.63 9.03
C ILE A 172 3.27 4.40 9.12
N GLN A 173 3.94 5.09 10.05
CA GLN A 173 5.31 4.75 10.42
C GLN A 173 5.64 5.18 11.85
N MET A 174 6.40 4.35 12.56
CA MET A 174 7.01 4.70 13.84
C MET A 174 8.44 5.21 13.62
N ILE A 175 8.80 6.32 14.25
CA ILE A 175 10.18 6.88 14.22
C ILE A 175 10.98 6.51 15.47
N SER A 176 10.31 6.01 16.51
CA SER A 176 10.90 5.44 17.71
C SER A 176 9.93 4.42 18.33
N GLU A 177 10.33 3.79 19.44
CA GLU A 177 9.44 2.88 20.18
C GLU A 177 8.15 3.56 20.67
N THR A 178 8.17 4.89 20.85
CA THR A 178 7.04 5.64 21.42
C THR A 178 6.40 6.61 20.43
N VAL A 179 7.13 7.09 19.43
CA VAL A 179 6.66 8.14 18.51
C VAL A 179 6.44 7.59 17.11
N GLY A 180 5.29 7.95 16.52
CA GLY A 180 4.97 7.59 15.15
C GLY A 180 3.83 8.44 14.59
N PHE A 181 3.58 8.28 13.29
CA PHE A 181 2.66 9.10 12.53
C PHE A 181 1.77 8.24 11.62
N ILE A 182 0.54 8.71 11.38
CA ILE A 182 -0.41 8.13 10.42
C ILE A 182 -0.93 9.25 9.52
N ALA A 183 -0.88 9.02 8.21
CA ALA A 183 -1.51 9.86 7.20
C ALA A 183 -2.84 9.24 6.72
N GLY A 184 -3.79 10.07 6.29
CA GLY A 184 -5.06 9.58 5.77
C GLY A 184 -5.92 10.62 5.05
N SER A 185 -7.12 10.19 4.65
CA SER A 185 -8.11 11.02 3.96
C SER A 185 -8.48 12.27 4.77
N GLU A 186 -9.02 13.30 4.09
CA GLU A 186 -9.50 14.52 4.76
C GLU A 186 -8.38 15.27 5.52
N ASN A 187 -7.18 15.37 4.92
CA ASN A 187 -5.99 15.97 5.55
C ASN A 187 -5.67 15.38 6.93
N THR A 188 -5.93 14.08 7.14
CA THR A 188 -5.75 13.46 8.45
C THR A 188 -4.27 13.18 8.68
N LEU A 189 -3.71 13.76 9.73
CA LEU A 189 -2.38 13.45 10.23
C LEU A 189 -2.48 13.20 11.74
N LEU A 190 -2.13 11.99 12.17
CA LEU A 190 -2.15 11.60 13.57
C LEU A 190 -0.73 11.33 14.06
N LYS A 191 -0.49 11.59 15.34
CA LYS A 191 0.75 11.31 16.05
C LYS A 191 0.48 10.46 17.27
N THR A 192 1.38 9.54 17.57
CA THR A 192 1.45 8.85 18.87
C THR A 192 2.72 9.27 19.60
N THR A 193 2.69 9.23 20.93
CA THR A 193 3.85 9.40 21.80
C THR A 193 3.91 8.31 22.89
N ASP A 194 3.06 7.28 22.76
CA ASP A 194 2.91 6.17 23.72
C ASP A 194 3.05 4.80 23.06
N GLY A 195 3.72 4.73 21.91
CA GLY A 195 4.00 3.48 21.19
C GLY A 195 2.78 2.94 20.45
N GLY A 196 1.88 3.84 20.03
CA GLY A 196 0.70 3.52 19.24
C GLY A 196 -0.48 3.03 20.06
N GLU A 197 -0.49 3.23 21.37
CA GLU A 197 -1.66 2.94 22.21
C GLU A 197 -2.76 3.98 21.98
N THR A 198 -2.37 5.25 21.88
CA THR A 198 -3.24 6.34 21.49
C THR A 198 -2.64 7.19 20.37
N TRP A 199 -3.53 7.66 19.50
CA TRP A 199 -3.21 8.50 18.35
C TRP A 199 -4.04 9.79 18.41
N ILE A 200 -3.35 10.92 18.31
CA ILE A 200 -3.94 12.25 18.44
C ILE A 200 -3.50 13.07 17.24
N GLY A 201 -4.41 13.83 16.64
CA GLY A 201 -4.03 14.77 15.60
C GLY A 201 -5.21 15.46 14.94
N SER A 202 -4.93 16.06 13.78
CA SER A 202 -5.93 16.74 12.98
C SER A 202 -6.71 15.72 12.14
N SER A 203 -8.03 15.88 12.15
CA SER A 203 -8.94 15.32 11.15
C SER A 203 -10.08 16.30 11.06
N GLU A 204 -10.05 17.11 10.00
CA GLU A 204 -11.03 18.16 9.80
C GLU A 204 -12.03 17.71 8.75
N ARG A 205 -13.32 17.68 9.13
CA ARG A 205 -14.38 17.62 8.13
C ARG A 205 -14.33 18.93 7.35
N ALA A 206 -13.76 18.89 6.16
CA ALA A 206 -13.60 20.04 5.28
C ALA A 206 -14.92 20.81 5.15
N ARG A 207 -14.85 22.14 5.28
CA ARG A 207 -16.00 23.01 5.03
C ARG A 207 -16.24 23.13 3.53
N VAL A 208 -17.45 23.55 3.14
CA VAL A 208 -17.74 23.86 1.73
C VAL A 208 -16.80 24.97 1.29
N GLY A 209 -15.97 24.72 0.27
CA GLY A 209 -15.00 25.68 -0.28
C GLY A 209 -13.53 25.39 0.03
N GLU A 210 -13.22 24.35 0.83
CA GLU A 210 -11.84 23.91 1.09
C GLU A 210 -11.45 22.74 0.17
N THR A 211 -10.22 22.77 -0.37
CA THR A 211 -9.69 21.67 -1.19
C THR A 211 -9.44 20.44 -0.32
N ARG A 212 -10.01 19.29 -0.72
CA ARG A 212 -9.81 18.00 -0.05
C ARG A 212 -8.57 17.33 -0.63
N ASN A 213 -7.52 17.19 0.18
CA ASN A 213 -6.41 16.32 -0.19
C ASN A 213 -6.48 15.06 0.66
N ASN A 214 -6.41 13.90 0.01
CA ASN A 214 -6.09 12.68 0.72
C ASN A 214 -4.57 12.64 0.90
N LEU A 215 -4.13 12.38 2.12
CA LEU A 215 -2.75 12.03 2.38
C LEU A 215 -2.66 10.52 2.23
N GLU A 216 -1.97 10.07 1.19
CA GLU A 216 -1.98 8.68 0.73
C GLU A 216 -0.88 7.86 1.42
N ASN A 217 0.26 8.47 1.73
CA ASN A 217 1.35 7.77 2.41
C ASN A 217 2.23 8.71 3.25
N ILE A 218 2.99 8.12 4.17
CA ILE A 218 3.95 8.82 5.05
C ILE A 218 5.23 8.00 5.18
N LEU A 219 6.37 8.66 5.04
CA LEU A 219 7.68 8.03 5.16
C LEU A 219 8.71 8.98 5.80
N PHE A 220 9.36 8.53 6.85
CA PHE A 220 10.51 9.11 7.52
C PHE A 220 11.77 8.38 7.06
N VAL A 221 12.68 9.15 6.46
CA VAL A 221 14.00 8.67 6.01
C VAL A 221 15.01 8.66 7.17
N SER A 222 14.70 9.42 8.22
CA SER A 222 15.42 9.46 9.50
C SER A 222 14.46 9.89 10.61
N PRO A 223 14.83 9.80 11.89
CA PRO A 223 13.94 10.20 12.99
C PRO A 223 13.49 11.67 12.95
N THR A 224 14.19 12.53 12.22
CA THR A 224 13.85 13.96 12.09
C THR A 224 13.29 14.33 10.74
N THR A 225 13.60 13.56 9.69
CA THR A 225 13.29 13.91 8.31
C THR A 225 12.24 12.98 7.73
N GLY A 226 11.13 13.53 7.26
CA GLY A 226 10.04 12.74 6.72
C GLY A 226 9.17 13.47 5.70
N TRP A 227 8.32 12.70 5.04
CA TRP A 227 7.54 13.07 3.87
C TRP A 227 6.12 12.56 4.01
N VAL A 228 5.16 13.36 3.54
CA VAL A 228 3.79 12.93 3.29
C VAL A 228 3.45 13.23 1.85
N ILE A 229 2.87 12.26 1.16
CA ILE A 229 2.42 12.40 -0.22
C ILE A 229 0.90 12.27 -0.33
N GLY A 230 0.31 12.81 -1.39
CA GLY A 230 -1.11 12.64 -1.62
C GLY A 230 -1.69 13.34 -2.85
N SER A 231 -2.98 13.65 -2.78
CA SER A 231 -3.73 14.19 -3.93
C SER A 231 -3.20 15.52 -4.45
N TYR A 232 -3.40 15.80 -5.74
CA TYR A 232 -3.08 17.08 -6.37
C TYR A 232 -1.62 17.53 -6.17
N GLY A 233 -0.66 16.61 -6.30
CA GLY A 233 0.76 16.87 -6.08
C GLY A 233 1.11 17.25 -4.63
N THR A 234 0.29 16.86 -3.66
CA THR A 234 0.57 17.14 -2.25
C THR A 234 1.86 16.43 -1.84
N LEU A 235 2.88 17.22 -1.51
CA LEU A 235 4.15 16.78 -0.98
C LEU A 235 4.48 17.65 0.23
N LEU A 236 4.46 17.07 1.42
CA LEU A 236 4.83 17.73 2.67
C LEU A 236 6.15 17.16 3.18
N HIS A 237 6.96 17.99 3.80
CA HIS A 237 8.26 17.63 4.35
C HIS A 237 8.40 18.14 5.77
N THR A 238 8.96 17.32 6.65
CA THR A 238 9.40 17.72 7.98
C THR A 238 10.91 17.49 8.12
N SER A 239 11.57 18.36 8.87
CA SER A 239 12.96 18.19 9.32
C SER A 239 13.11 18.29 10.84
N ASP A 240 12.00 18.29 11.56
CA ASP A 240 11.91 18.50 13.01
C ASP A 240 11.05 17.42 13.69
N SER A 241 11.16 16.17 13.20
CA SER A 241 10.43 15.02 13.77
C SER A 241 8.90 15.18 13.72
N GLY A 242 8.38 15.82 12.67
CA GLY A 242 6.96 15.99 12.44
C GLY A 242 6.29 17.03 13.34
N GLU A 243 7.06 17.90 14.01
CA GLU A 243 6.51 19.06 14.72
C GLU A 243 5.96 20.10 13.74
N THR A 244 6.64 20.31 12.61
CA THR A 244 6.16 21.13 11.50
C THR A 244 6.26 20.42 10.16
N TRP A 245 5.34 20.77 9.25
CA TRP A 245 5.26 20.22 7.90
C TRP A 245 5.20 21.35 6.88
N GLU A 246 6.18 21.37 5.98
CA GLU A 246 6.30 22.36 4.92
C GLU A 246 5.88 21.76 3.58
N LYS A 247 5.07 22.48 2.81
CA LYS A 247 4.75 22.07 1.44
C LYS A 247 5.98 22.21 0.54
N ARG A 248 6.31 21.14 -0.16
CA ARG A 248 7.31 21.09 -1.24
C ARG A 248 6.60 20.97 -2.59
N ASN A 249 7.31 21.35 -3.65
CA ASN A 249 6.81 21.25 -5.01
C ASN A 249 7.65 20.23 -5.78
N ALA A 250 7.01 19.17 -6.26
CA ALA A 250 7.62 18.14 -7.08
C ALA A 250 7.62 18.47 -8.59
N GLY A 251 6.99 19.59 -8.99
CA GLY A 251 6.84 20.00 -10.38
C GLY A 251 5.66 19.36 -11.10
N VAL A 252 4.77 18.68 -10.37
CA VAL A 252 3.60 17.96 -10.89
C VAL A 252 2.38 18.21 -10.01
N ASP A 253 1.19 18.04 -10.58
CA ASP A 253 -0.12 18.15 -9.92
C ASP A 253 -0.87 16.80 -9.86
N HIS A 254 -0.21 15.72 -10.25
CA HIS A 254 -0.76 14.36 -10.25
C HIS A 254 -0.99 13.87 -8.81
N ASN A 255 -1.93 12.93 -8.63
CA ASN A 255 -2.03 12.24 -7.36
C ASN A 255 -0.80 11.36 -7.14
N LEU A 256 -0.21 11.44 -5.94
CA LEU A 256 0.95 10.66 -5.52
C LEU A 256 0.48 9.56 -4.57
N PHE A 257 0.86 8.31 -4.82
CA PHE A 257 0.33 7.14 -4.10
C PHE A 257 1.39 6.39 -3.29
N GLY A 258 2.54 6.09 -3.88
CA GLY A 258 3.65 5.38 -3.23
C GLY A 258 4.91 6.25 -3.08
N ILE A 259 5.66 6.02 -2.01
CA ILE A 259 6.93 6.71 -1.72
C ILE A 259 7.92 5.71 -1.12
N TYR A 260 9.16 5.75 -1.61
CA TYR A 260 10.26 4.93 -1.10
C TYR A 260 11.55 5.75 -1.06
N PHE A 261 12.37 5.57 -0.03
CA PHE A 261 13.73 6.11 0.02
C PHE A 261 14.70 5.00 0.38
N PHE A 262 15.76 4.85 -0.43
CA PHE A 262 16.86 3.93 -0.15
C PHE A 262 17.77 4.47 0.96
N ASN A 263 17.97 5.80 0.98
CA ASN A 263 18.68 6.52 2.02
C ASN A 263 18.20 7.97 2.08
N GLU A 264 18.76 8.83 2.93
CA GLU A 264 18.34 10.24 3.07
C GLU A 264 18.47 11.09 1.79
N LYS A 265 19.16 10.61 0.74
CA LYS A 265 19.38 11.34 -0.52
C LYS A 265 18.62 10.77 -1.70
N ILE A 266 18.50 9.45 -1.77
CA ILE A 266 17.99 8.73 -2.95
C ILE A 266 16.59 8.18 -2.64
N GLY A 267 15.60 8.60 -3.42
CA GLY A 267 14.22 8.16 -3.25
C GLY A 267 13.37 8.31 -4.50
N TRP A 268 12.21 7.65 -4.48
CA TRP A 268 11.24 7.61 -5.56
C TRP A 268 9.83 7.84 -5.05
N ILE A 269 8.98 8.40 -5.91
CA ILE A 269 7.53 8.53 -5.71
C ILE A 269 6.84 7.99 -6.95
N CYS A 270 5.78 7.21 -6.79
CA CYS A 270 4.91 6.80 -7.88
C CYS A 270 3.51 7.42 -7.74
N GLY A 271 2.77 7.51 -8.85
CA GLY A 271 1.47 8.16 -8.85
C GLY A 271 0.61 7.91 -10.09
N GLN A 272 -0.33 8.82 -10.30
CA GLN A 272 -1.29 8.80 -11.40
C GLN A 272 -0.59 8.75 -12.78
N GLU A 273 -1.21 8.11 -13.77
CA GLU A 273 -0.79 8.15 -15.18
C GLU A 273 0.68 7.73 -15.42
N GLY A 274 1.10 6.65 -14.77
CA GLY A 274 2.45 6.09 -14.92
C GLY A 274 3.56 6.94 -14.33
N LEU A 275 3.22 7.97 -13.54
CA LEU A 275 4.19 8.88 -12.96
C LEU A 275 5.15 8.16 -12.03
N ILE A 276 6.45 8.31 -12.30
CA ILE A 276 7.53 8.01 -11.36
C ILE A 276 8.44 9.23 -11.26
N LEU A 277 8.68 9.71 -10.04
CA LEU A 277 9.64 10.74 -9.72
C LEU A 277 10.83 10.13 -8.99
N HIS A 278 12.01 10.69 -9.20
CA HIS A 278 13.24 10.31 -8.52
C HIS A 278 13.98 11.54 -7.99
N THR A 279 14.55 11.41 -6.80
CA THR A 279 15.45 12.39 -6.20
C THR A 279 16.79 11.74 -5.86
N ASN A 280 17.86 12.50 -5.99
CA ASN A 280 19.21 12.13 -5.53
C ASN A 280 19.84 13.18 -4.59
N ASP A 281 19.03 14.13 -4.11
CA ASP A 281 19.44 15.23 -3.25
C ASP A 281 18.58 15.38 -1.99
N GLY A 282 17.86 14.31 -1.63
CA GLY A 282 17.00 14.24 -0.45
C GLY A 282 15.70 15.02 -0.63
N GLY A 283 15.12 14.97 -1.83
CA GLY A 283 13.84 15.59 -2.17
C GLY A 283 13.89 17.12 -2.32
N LYS A 284 15.09 17.71 -2.45
CA LYS A 284 15.22 19.14 -2.80
C LYS A 284 14.81 19.36 -4.25
N THR A 285 15.14 18.41 -5.12
CA THR A 285 14.65 18.33 -6.50
C THR A 285 14.12 16.95 -6.80
N TRP A 286 13.05 16.92 -7.61
CA TRP A 286 12.42 15.71 -8.13
C TRP A 286 12.49 15.74 -9.65
N LYS A 287 12.87 14.61 -10.24
CA LYS A 287 12.93 14.44 -11.69
C LYS A 287 12.01 13.31 -12.10
N GLN A 288 11.12 13.60 -13.04
CA GLN A 288 10.27 12.56 -13.62
C GLN A 288 11.14 11.57 -14.41
N GLN A 289 10.96 10.29 -14.12
CA GLN A 289 11.52 9.19 -14.86
C GLN A 289 10.57 8.81 -16.00
N LYS A 290 11.13 8.48 -17.16
CA LYS A 290 10.31 8.05 -18.29
C LYS A 290 9.79 6.64 -18.01
N THR A 291 8.48 6.49 -18.08
CA THR A 291 7.79 5.20 -18.13
C THR A 291 7.05 5.11 -19.47
N ASP A 292 6.74 3.88 -19.90
CA ASP A 292 5.88 3.63 -21.06
C ASP A 292 4.46 3.14 -20.63
N SER A 293 4.08 3.39 -19.37
CA SER A 293 2.75 3.08 -18.82
C SER A 293 1.94 4.37 -18.63
N PHE A 294 0.63 4.26 -18.78
CA PHE A 294 -0.34 5.32 -18.51
C PHE A 294 -1.28 4.95 -17.34
N ASP A 295 -0.99 3.84 -16.67
CA ASP A 295 -1.79 3.28 -15.59
C ASP A 295 -1.43 3.97 -14.27
N ASN A 296 -2.36 4.07 -13.32
CA ASN A 296 -2.00 4.59 -12.00
C ASN A 296 -1.10 3.60 -11.29
N LEU A 297 0.00 4.08 -10.70
CA LEU A 297 0.93 3.29 -9.91
C LEU A 297 0.66 3.55 -8.43
N TYR A 298 0.15 2.56 -7.70
CA TYR A 298 -0.29 2.68 -6.31
C TYR A 298 0.83 2.52 -5.30
N ASP A 299 1.84 1.71 -5.61
CA ASP A 299 2.89 1.36 -4.67
C ASP A 299 4.25 1.16 -5.38
N ILE A 300 5.34 1.37 -4.65
CA ILE A 300 6.71 1.32 -5.16
C ILE A 300 7.68 0.81 -4.09
N VAL A 301 8.53 -0.14 -4.47
CA VAL A 301 9.51 -0.76 -3.58
C VAL A 301 10.85 -0.92 -4.29
N PHE A 302 11.93 -0.74 -3.54
CA PHE A 302 13.29 -1.05 -3.99
C PHE A 302 13.98 -1.94 -2.97
N VAL A 303 14.93 -2.74 -3.45
CA VAL A 303 15.78 -3.61 -2.61
C VAL A 303 17.21 -3.07 -2.51
N ASP A 304 17.61 -2.24 -3.47
CA ASP A 304 18.83 -1.44 -3.44
C ASP A 304 18.65 -0.17 -4.31
N GLU A 305 19.72 0.58 -4.59
CA GLU A 305 19.64 1.81 -5.39
C GLU A 305 19.35 1.58 -6.89
N MET A 306 19.40 0.33 -7.36
CA MET A 306 19.34 -0.06 -8.76
C MET A 306 18.09 -0.86 -9.11
N VAL A 307 17.65 -1.77 -8.23
CA VAL A 307 16.59 -2.74 -8.47
C VAL A 307 15.33 -2.37 -7.69
N GLY A 308 14.22 -2.21 -8.42
CA GLY A 308 12.93 -1.86 -7.83
C GLY A 308 11.74 -2.09 -8.74
N TRP A 309 10.56 -2.07 -8.14
CA TRP A 309 9.28 -2.31 -8.79
C TRP A 309 8.26 -1.23 -8.42
N ALA A 310 7.40 -0.88 -9.37
CA ALA A 310 6.20 -0.08 -9.13
C ALA A 310 4.97 -0.84 -9.64
N ALA A 311 3.88 -0.82 -8.91
CA ALA A 311 2.69 -1.62 -9.23
C ALA A 311 1.43 -0.76 -9.32
N GLY A 312 0.46 -1.17 -10.16
CA GLY A 312 -0.64 -0.30 -10.56
C GLY A 312 -1.88 -0.97 -11.16
N ASP A 313 -2.72 -0.15 -11.77
CA ASP A 313 -3.96 -0.56 -12.45
C ASP A 313 -3.71 -1.63 -13.54
N TYR A 314 -4.75 -2.42 -13.83
CA TYR A 314 -4.77 -3.39 -14.93
C TYR A 314 -3.63 -4.41 -14.92
N GLY A 315 -3.17 -4.82 -13.74
CA GLY A 315 -2.06 -5.75 -13.56
C GLY A 315 -0.68 -5.16 -13.88
N ALA A 316 -0.56 -3.83 -13.96
CA ALA A 316 0.69 -3.17 -14.29
C ALA A 316 1.73 -3.40 -13.19
N VAL A 317 2.88 -3.96 -13.57
CA VAL A 317 4.11 -3.90 -12.78
C VAL A 317 5.23 -3.38 -13.67
N LEU A 318 5.89 -2.32 -13.24
CA LEU A 318 7.11 -1.80 -13.84
C LEU A 318 8.30 -2.28 -13.02
N HIS A 319 9.35 -2.72 -13.68
CA HIS A 319 10.59 -3.20 -13.05
C HIS A 319 11.79 -2.44 -13.62
N THR A 320 12.67 -1.99 -12.74
CA THR A 320 13.96 -1.37 -13.09
C THR A 320 15.11 -2.14 -12.49
N THR A 321 16.23 -2.15 -13.19
CA THR A 321 17.52 -2.69 -12.72
C THR A 321 18.66 -1.66 -12.90
N ASP A 322 18.30 -0.40 -13.17
CA ASP A 322 19.23 0.69 -13.43
C ASP A 322 18.93 1.99 -12.64
N GLY A 323 18.20 1.86 -11.53
CA GLY A 323 17.81 2.97 -10.64
C GLY A 323 16.65 3.80 -11.19
N GLY A 324 15.85 3.22 -12.09
CA GLY A 324 14.73 3.87 -12.75
C GLY A 324 15.12 4.75 -13.94
N LYS A 325 16.33 4.59 -14.50
CA LYS A 325 16.65 5.21 -15.80
C LYS A 325 15.81 4.59 -16.90
N THR A 326 15.54 3.30 -16.79
CA THR A 326 14.57 2.55 -17.59
C THR A 326 13.64 1.74 -16.71
N TRP A 327 12.36 1.69 -17.11
CA TRP A 327 11.31 0.93 -16.47
C TRP A 327 10.67 0.00 -17.50
N ASN A 328 10.71 -1.31 -17.25
CA ASN A 328 10.19 -2.32 -18.15
C ASN A 328 8.89 -2.91 -17.57
N ALA A 329 7.83 -2.94 -18.38
CA ALA A 329 6.58 -3.57 -17.97
C ALA A 329 6.75 -5.09 -17.84
N SER A 330 6.21 -5.65 -16.76
CA SER A 330 6.19 -7.07 -16.45
C SER A 330 4.75 -7.54 -16.29
N LYS A 331 4.42 -8.71 -16.85
CA LYS A 331 3.08 -9.28 -16.80
C LYS A 331 2.95 -10.22 -15.61
N VAL A 332 2.05 -9.89 -14.68
CA VAL A 332 1.83 -10.67 -13.45
C VAL A 332 0.87 -11.85 -13.65
N GLY A 333 0.07 -11.83 -14.72
CA GLY A 333 -0.94 -12.86 -14.99
C GLY A 333 -2.33 -12.56 -14.42
N SER A 334 -2.53 -11.37 -13.83
CA SER A 334 -3.83 -10.82 -13.46
C SER A 334 -4.09 -9.50 -14.20
N SER A 335 -5.36 -9.15 -14.36
CA SER A 335 -5.82 -7.83 -14.84
C SER A 335 -6.45 -6.96 -13.74
N GLY A 336 -6.44 -7.43 -12.48
CA GLY A 336 -6.85 -6.65 -11.32
C GLY A 336 -5.88 -5.49 -11.06
N ALA A 337 -6.35 -4.46 -10.36
CA ALA A 337 -5.48 -3.37 -9.95
C ALA A 337 -4.57 -3.85 -8.81
N ILE A 338 -3.25 -3.87 -9.03
CA ILE A 338 -2.29 -4.29 -8.02
C ILE A 338 -2.16 -3.16 -7.01
N LYS A 339 -2.60 -3.42 -5.77
CA LYS A 339 -2.72 -2.42 -4.71
C LYS A 339 -1.50 -2.31 -3.81
N GLY A 340 -0.79 -3.42 -3.61
CA GLY A 340 0.41 -3.46 -2.79
C GLY A 340 1.50 -4.30 -3.42
N ILE A 341 2.75 -3.90 -3.19
CA ILE A 341 3.94 -4.61 -3.63
C ILE A 341 4.99 -4.62 -2.53
N HIS A 342 5.63 -5.77 -2.30
CA HIS A 342 6.67 -5.88 -1.30
C HIS A 342 7.82 -6.74 -1.80
N ALA A 343 9.05 -6.36 -1.52
CA ALA A 343 10.24 -7.11 -1.91
C ALA A 343 11.20 -7.24 -0.73
N THR A 344 11.77 -8.42 -0.56
CA THR A 344 12.78 -8.70 0.47
C THR A 344 14.19 -8.74 -0.11
N ASP A 345 14.33 -9.08 -1.40
CA ASP A 345 15.58 -9.08 -2.16
C ASP A 345 15.30 -9.05 -3.68
N GLU A 346 16.34 -9.03 -4.51
CA GLU A 346 16.21 -8.93 -5.98
C GLU A 346 15.46 -10.10 -6.63
N ASP A 347 15.36 -11.24 -5.94
CA ASP A 347 14.76 -12.47 -6.44
C ASP A 347 13.38 -12.75 -5.82
N HIS A 348 12.96 -11.96 -4.83
CA HIS A 348 11.73 -12.19 -4.07
C HIS A 348 10.92 -10.90 -3.93
N CYS A 349 9.85 -10.82 -4.71
CA CYS A 349 8.86 -9.74 -4.64
C CYS A 349 7.44 -10.33 -4.74
N TRP A 350 6.48 -9.76 -4.03
CA TRP A 350 5.08 -10.20 -4.00
C TRP A 350 4.15 -9.03 -4.28
N THR A 351 3.05 -9.32 -4.96
CA THR A 351 1.99 -8.37 -5.30
C THR A 351 0.64 -8.89 -4.88
N VAL A 352 -0.26 -7.99 -4.53
CA VAL A 352 -1.67 -8.29 -4.26
C VAL A 352 -2.59 -7.35 -5.02
N ASP A 353 -3.72 -7.88 -5.50
CA ASP A 353 -4.68 -7.08 -6.26
C ASP A 353 -6.10 -7.07 -5.70
N ASP A 354 -6.92 -6.23 -6.31
CA ASP A 354 -8.31 -6.01 -5.92
C ASP A 354 -9.27 -7.16 -6.32
N TRP A 355 -8.79 -8.21 -6.99
CA TRP A 355 -9.55 -9.44 -7.26
C TRP A 355 -9.14 -10.60 -6.33
N GLY A 356 -8.25 -10.30 -5.37
CA GLY A 356 -7.74 -11.26 -4.40
C GLY A 356 -6.51 -12.03 -4.89
N VAL A 357 -5.99 -11.74 -6.07
CA VAL A 357 -4.83 -12.45 -6.59
C VAL A 357 -3.61 -12.10 -5.76
N ILE A 358 -2.79 -13.12 -5.49
CA ILE A 358 -1.44 -12.96 -4.93
C ILE A 358 -0.47 -13.57 -5.92
N ALA A 359 0.55 -12.82 -6.32
CA ALA A 359 1.59 -13.30 -7.21
C ALA A 359 2.98 -13.03 -6.62
N ALA A 360 3.95 -13.82 -7.04
CA ALA A 360 5.35 -13.65 -6.65
C ALA A 360 6.27 -13.61 -7.86
N TYR A 361 7.18 -12.65 -7.85
CA TYR A 361 8.30 -12.55 -8.74
C TYR A 361 9.39 -13.54 -8.30
N LYS A 362 9.97 -14.23 -9.26
CA LYS A 362 11.18 -15.01 -9.10
C LYS A 362 12.01 -14.94 -10.37
N LYS A 363 13.28 -14.59 -10.22
CA LYS A 363 14.28 -14.49 -11.29
C LYS A 363 14.91 -15.85 -11.61
#